data_AF-A0A8B6XYK3-F1
#
_entry.id   AF-A0A8B6XYK3-F1
#
_cell.length_a   1.000
_cell.length_b   1.000
_cell.length_c   1.000
_cell.angle_alpha   90.00
_cell.angle_beta   90.00
_cell.angle_gamma   90.00
#
_symmetry.space_group_name_H-M   'P 1'
#
loop_
_entity.id
_entity.type
_entity.pdbx_description
1 polymer ?
#
loop_
_entity_poly.entity_id
_entity_poly.type
_entity_poly.pdbx_seq_one_letter_code
_entity_poly.pdbx_strand_id
1 'polypeptide(L)'
;MTSSATNTAATATTKQYGITSPINLSGPKEIDEELTKSLEETLKDYGVFETQEQIQHRMVVLEKLNKLALEWIVKTSIAKNMPESVANSVGGKIFTFGSFRLGVHTKGADIDTLLVAPRHIERADFFGSFYEFLKNREETKDLR
;
A
#
# COMPACT_ATOMS: atom_id res chain seq x y z
N MET A 1 10.34 -26.59 59.36
CA MET A 1 10.92 -25.39 58.73
C MET A 1 10.22 -25.17 57.41
N THR A 2 9.39 -24.15 57.37
CA THR A 2 8.62 -23.68 56.21
C THR A 2 9.57 -23.01 55.21
N SER A 3 9.54 -23.42 53.94
CA SER A 3 10.13 -22.63 52.85
C SER A 3 9.08 -22.42 51.78
N SER A 4 8.68 -21.16 51.70
CA SER A 4 7.60 -20.58 50.92
C SER A 4 7.87 -20.63 49.42
N ALA A 5 6.79 -20.79 48.66
CA ALA A 5 6.76 -20.61 47.22
C ALA A 5 6.93 -19.13 46.84
N THR A 6 7.69 -18.88 45.77
CA THR A 6 7.49 -17.69 44.91
C THR A 6 7.79 -18.11 43.48
N ASN A 7 6.74 -18.49 42.75
CA ASN A 7 6.81 -18.65 41.29
C ASN A 7 6.34 -17.33 40.67
N THR A 8 7.30 -16.44 40.38
CA THR A 8 7.04 -15.15 39.74
C THR A 8 6.90 -15.37 38.24
N ALA A 9 5.70 -15.76 37.79
CA ALA A 9 5.39 -15.78 36.37
C ALA A 9 5.20 -14.34 35.88
N ALA A 10 6.15 -13.86 35.07
CA ALA A 10 6.06 -12.60 34.37
C ALA A 10 4.80 -12.58 33.49
N THR A 11 3.86 -11.69 33.78
CA THR A 11 2.66 -11.47 32.98
C THR A 11 3.04 -10.82 31.64
N ALA A 12 2.91 -11.59 30.56
CA ALA A 12 3.00 -11.05 29.21
C ALA A 12 1.88 -10.04 29.00
N THR A 13 2.22 -8.79 28.67
CA THR A 13 1.25 -7.75 28.35
C THR A 13 0.51 -8.12 27.07
N THR A 14 -0.78 -8.45 27.18
CA THR A 14 -1.68 -8.68 26.05
C THR A 14 -1.76 -7.42 25.19
N LYS A 15 -1.51 -7.56 23.89
CA LYS A 15 -1.56 -6.44 22.94
C LYS A 15 -2.99 -5.89 22.85
N GLN A 16 -3.21 -4.69 23.36
CA GLN A 16 -4.47 -3.96 23.25
C GLN A 16 -4.51 -3.14 21.96
N TYR A 17 -5.63 -3.20 21.24
CA TYR A 17 -5.91 -2.34 20.10
C TYR A 17 -7.02 -1.36 20.51
N GLY A 18 -6.77 -0.05 20.36
CA GLY A 18 -7.71 1.01 20.77
C GLY A 18 -7.48 1.53 22.20
N ILE A 19 -8.24 2.57 22.57
CA ILE A 19 -8.05 3.31 23.84
C ILE A 19 -8.79 2.70 25.03
N THR A 20 -9.75 1.81 24.80
CA THR A 20 -10.55 1.11 25.84
C THR A 20 -10.33 -0.39 25.79
N SER A 21 -10.67 -1.08 26.88
CA SER A 21 -10.69 -2.54 26.93
C SER A 21 -11.70 -3.15 25.94
N PRO A 22 -11.46 -4.39 25.48
CA PRO A 22 -12.40 -5.10 24.60
C PRO A 22 -13.72 -5.37 25.31
N ILE A 23 -14.84 -5.27 24.58
CA ILE A 23 -16.18 -5.57 25.10
C ILE A 23 -16.35 -7.07 25.33
N ASN A 24 -15.82 -7.89 24.41
CA ASN A 24 -15.87 -9.35 24.47
C ASN A 24 -14.58 -9.93 23.90
N LEU A 25 -14.09 -11.00 24.53
CA LEU A 25 -12.91 -11.76 24.12
C LEU A 25 -13.25 -13.18 23.61
N SER A 26 -14.53 -13.56 23.60
CA SER A 26 -14.98 -14.84 23.04
C SER A 26 -14.71 -14.89 21.53
N GLY A 27 -14.16 -16.01 21.06
CA GLY A 27 -14.06 -16.32 19.64
C GLY A 27 -15.41 -16.68 19.01
N PRO A 28 -15.45 -16.85 17.67
CA PRO A 28 -16.65 -17.28 16.96
C PRO A 28 -17.06 -18.70 17.37
N LYS A 29 -18.37 -18.98 17.28
CA LYS A 29 -18.95 -20.31 17.34
C LYS A 29 -19.00 -20.91 15.93
N GLU A 30 -19.26 -22.20 15.84
CA GLU A 30 -19.41 -22.91 14.55
C GLU A 30 -20.45 -22.26 13.64
N ILE A 31 -21.60 -21.82 14.18
CA ILE A 31 -22.63 -21.10 13.42
C ILE A 31 -22.12 -19.77 12.85
N ASP A 32 -21.23 -19.06 13.54
CA ASP A 32 -20.67 -17.79 13.07
C ASP A 32 -19.72 -18.02 11.88
N GLU A 33 -19.00 -19.14 11.87
CA GLU A 33 -18.15 -19.54 10.74
C GLU A 33 -18.98 -19.95 9.51
N GLU A 34 -20.09 -20.67 9.71
CA GLU A 34 -21.03 -21.00 8.64
C GLU A 34 -21.63 -19.74 8.00
N LEU A 35 -22.08 -18.79 8.83
CA LEU A 35 -22.61 -17.52 8.36
C LEU A 35 -21.54 -16.67 7.64
N THR A 36 -20.29 -16.73 8.10
CA THR A 36 -19.16 -16.06 7.42
C THR A 36 -18.94 -16.63 6.02
N LYS A 37 -18.98 -17.95 5.86
CA LYS A 37 -18.87 -18.60 4.53
C LYS A 37 -20.01 -18.19 3.60
N SER A 38 -21.24 -18.18 4.10
CA SER A 38 -22.42 -17.75 3.33
C SER A 38 -22.32 -16.28 2.89
N LEU A 39 -21.78 -15.41 3.75
CA LEU A 39 -21.48 -14.01 3.40
C LEU A 39 -20.44 -13.92 2.27
N GLU A 40 -19.34 -14.67 2.37
CA GLU A 40 -18.30 -14.68 1.32
C GLU A 40 -18.83 -15.16 -0.03
N GLU A 41 -19.65 -16.21 -0.05
CA GLU A 41 -20.30 -16.72 -1.26
C GLU A 41 -21.20 -15.66 -1.89
N THR A 42 -22.05 -15.02 -1.06
CA THR A 42 -22.91 -13.93 -1.50
C THR A 42 -22.10 -12.77 -2.11
N LEU A 43 -21.00 -12.37 -1.48
CA LEU A 43 -20.13 -11.30 -1.98
C LEU A 43 -19.47 -11.66 -3.33
N LYS A 44 -19.10 -12.93 -3.54
CA LYS A 44 -18.61 -13.42 -4.83
C LYS A 44 -19.65 -13.26 -5.92
N ASP A 45 -20.92 -13.56 -5.63
CA ASP A 45 -22.03 -13.41 -6.58
C ASP A 45 -22.28 -11.95 -6.98
N TYR A 46 -22.08 -11.00 -6.05
CA TYR A 46 -22.09 -9.56 -6.35
C TYR A 46 -20.85 -9.08 -7.12
N GLY A 47 -19.87 -9.95 -7.35
CA GLY A 47 -18.68 -9.63 -8.14
C GLY A 47 -17.74 -8.63 -7.50
N VAL A 48 -17.74 -8.52 -6.16
CA VAL A 48 -16.94 -7.51 -5.43
C VAL A 48 -15.44 -7.82 -5.42
N PHE A 49 -15.04 -9.07 -5.66
CA PHE A 49 -13.64 -9.49 -5.69
C PHE A 49 -13.07 -9.44 -7.11
N GLU A 50 -11.87 -8.88 -7.26
CA GLU A 50 -11.12 -8.94 -8.53
C GLU A 50 -10.61 -10.34 -8.85
N THR A 51 -10.43 -10.63 -10.15
CA THR A 51 -9.78 -11.87 -10.58
C THR A 51 -8.27 -11.79 -10.38
N GLN A 52 -7.61 -12.95 -10.36
CA GLN A 52 -6.15 -13.02 -10.20
C GLN A 52 -5.41 -12.28 -11.32
N GLU A 53 -5.94 -12.31 -12.54
CA GLU A 53 -5.39 -11.62 -13.70
C GLU A 53 -5.48 -10.10 -13.54
N GLN A 54 -6.60 -9.59 -13.01
CA GLN A 54 -6.78 -8.16 -12.73
C GLN A 54 -5.79 -7.68 -11.66
N ILE A 55 -5.65 -8.44 -10.56
CA ILE A 55 -4.69 -8.15 -9.50
C ILE A 55 -3.27 -8.14 -10.07
N GLN A 56 -2.90 -9.15 -10.85
CA GLN A 56 -1.57 -9.22 -11.47
C GLN A 56 -1.33 -8.05 -12.43
N HIS A 57 -2.32 -7.66 -13.22
CA HIS A 57 -2.22 -6.50 -14.10
C HIS A 57 -1.94 -5.21 -13.31
N ARG A 58 -2.66 -4.97 -12.21
CA ARG A 58 -2.41 -3.82 -11.32
C ARG A 58 -1.00 -3.82 -10.75
N MET A 59 -0.47 -4.98 -10.35
CA MET A 59 0.89 -5.12 -9.85
C MET A 59 1.94 -4.76 -10.90
N VAL A 60 1.74 -5.20 -12.16
CA VAL A 60 2.63 -4.84 -13.27
C VAL A 60 2.61 -3.34 -13.54
N VAL A 61 1.42 -2.71 -13.50
CA VAL A 61 1.28 -1.25 -13.66
C VAL A 61 2.01 -0.50 -12.56
N LEU A 62 1.88 -0.92 -11.29
CA LEU A 62 2.59 -0.32 -10.16
C LEU A 62 4.10 -0.47 -10.28
N GLU A 63 4.59 -1.64 -10.68
CA GLU A 63 6.02 -1.84 -10.90
C GLU A 63 6.57 -0.93 -12.00
N LYS A 64 5.86 -0.82 -13.12
CA LYS A 64 6.19 0.11 -14.20
C LYS A 64 6.20 1.55 -13.67
N LEU A 65 5.13 2.01 -13.02
CA LEU A 65 5.02 3.38 -12.49
C LEU A 65 6.15 3.70 -11.52
N ASN A 66 6.56 2.75 -10.67
CA ASN A 66 7.70 2.94 -9.76
C ASN A 66 9.01 3.14 -10.53
N LYS A 67 9.26 2.36 -11.58
CA LYS A 67 10.43 2.54 -12.45
C LYS A 67 10.42 3.90 -13.13
N LEU A 68 9.25 4.35 -13.61
CA LEU A 68 9.08 5.66 -14.24
C LEU A 68 9.40 6.79 -13.27
N ALA A 69 8.86 6.72 -12.06
CA ALA A 69 9.12 7.72 -11.03
C ALA A 69 10.61 7.80 -10.68
N LEU A 70 11.28 6.66 -10.52
CA LEU A 70 12.72 6.61 -10.24
C LEU A 70 13.56 7.20 -11.39
N GLU A 71 13.27 6.80 -12.63
CA GLU A 71 13.95 7.33 -13.82
C GLU A 71 13.79 8.86 -13.94
N TRP A 72 12.56 9.34 -13.70
CA TRP A 72 12.27 10.77 -13.71
C TRP A 72 12.99 11.53 -12.59
N ILE A 73 13.06 10.98 -11.37
CA ILE A 73 13.79 11.59 -10.25
C ILE A 73 15.27 11.73 -10.60
N VAL A 74 15.90 10.70 -11.18
CA VAL A 74 17.31 10.76 -11.60
C VAL A 74 17.51 11.85 -12.65
N LYS A 75 16.67 11.89 -13.69
CA LYS A 75 16.73 12.91 -14.76
C LYS A 75 16.57 14.33 -14.21
N THR A 76 15.60 14.54 -13.33
CA THR A 76 15.34 15.85 -12.70
C THR A 76 16.51 16.25 -11.79
N SER A 77 17.12 15.30 -11.09
CA SER A 77 18.30 15.55 -10.25
C SER A 77 19.48 16.04 -11.08
N ILE A 78 19.77 15.39 -12.21
CA ILE A 78 20.84 15.80 -13.14
C ILE A 78 20.54 17.18 -13.73
N ALA A 79 19.30 17.45 -14.13
CA ALA A 79 18.87 18.76 -14.65
C ALA A 79 19.04 19.89 -13.62
N LYS A 80 18.95 19.58 -12.32
CA LYS A 80 19.26 20.49 -11.20
C LYS A 80 20.75 20.52 -10.84
N ASN A 81 21.64 20.13 -11.75
CA ASN A 81 23.10 20.11 -11.62
C ASN A 81 23.65 19.16 -10.56
N MET A 82 22.91 18.11 -10.20
CA MET A 82 23.43 17.04 -9.34
C MET A 82 24.37 16.12 -10.14
N PRO A 83 25.56 15.75 -9.62
CA PRO A 83 26.42 14.78 -10.27
C PRO A 83 25.69 13.45 -10.50
N GLU A 84 25.91 12.83 -11.67
CA GLU A 84 25.21 11.60 -12.07
C GLU A 84 25.37 10.45 -11.07
N SER A 85 26.56 10.29 -10.50
CA SER A 85 26.83 9.30 -9.45
C SER A 85 25.94 9.47 -8.21
N VAL A 86 25.68 10.72 -7.83
CA VAL A 86 24.81 11.05 -6.70
C VAL A 86 23.34 10.90 -7.11
N ALA A 87 22.97 11.38 -8.30
CA ALA A 87 21.61 11.29 -8.83
C ALA A 87 21.09 9.85 -8.87
N ASN A 88 21.93 8.89 -9.26
CA ASN A 88 21.57 7.47 -9.27
C ASN A 88 21.33 6.86 -7.88
N SER A 89 21.71 7.55 -6.80
CA SER A 89 21.59 7.07 -5.42
C SER A 89 20.51 7.78 -4.59
N VAL A 90 19.86 8.82 -5.12
CA VAL A 90 18.85 9.60 -4.36
C VAL A 90 17.58 8.81 -4.06
N GLY A 91 17.26 7.80 -4.89
CA GLY A 91 16.10 6.94 -4.73
C GLY A 91 14.77 7.64 -4.98
N GLY A 92 13.73 7.17 -4.27
CA GLY A 92 12.34 7.53 -4.49
C GLY A 92 11.46 6.29 -4.42
N LYS A 93 10.17 6.44 -4.15
CA LYS A 93 9.27 5.28 -4.06
C LYS A 93 7.81 5.69 -4.20
N ILE A 94 7.06 4.88 -4.94
CA ILE A 94 5.60 4.97 -4.90
C ILE A 94 5.04 4.13 -3.74
N PHE A 95 3.99 4.65 -3.13
CA PHE A 95 3.23 3.98 -2.08
C PHE A 95 1.77 3.96 -2.46
N THR A 96 1.13 2.81 -2.32
CA THR A 96 -0.31 2.71 -2.42
C THR A 96 -0.97 3.03 -1.08
N PHE A 97 -2.11 3.70 -1.14
CA PHE A 97 -3.00 3.90 0.00
C PHE A 97 -4.45 3.62 -0.44
N GLY A 98 -5.43 3.97 0.39
CA GLY A 98 -6.84 3.77 0.05
C GLY A 98 -7.27 2.30 -0.01
N SER A 99 -8.39 2.05 -0.70
CA SER A 99 -9.06 0.74 -0.76
C SER A 99 -8.17 -0.36 -1.36
N PHE A 100 -7.36 0.00 -2.36
CA PHE A 100 -6.40 -0.93 -2.97
C PHE A 100 -5.39 -1.44 -1.94
N ARG A 101 -4.81 -0.53 -1.16
CA ARG A 101 -3.83 -0.88 -0.12
C ARG A 101 -4.44 -1.73 1.01
N LEU A 102 -5.71 -1.51 1.33
CA LEU A 102 -6.45 -2.25 2.35
C LEU A 102 -6.93 -3.64 1.87
N GLY A 103 -6.83 -3.94 0.58
CA GLY A 103 -7.30 -5.22 0.02
C GLY A 103 -8.82 -5.34 -0.09
N VAL A 104 -9.54 -4.21 -0.07
CA VAL A 104 -11.02 -4.16 -0.09
C VAL A 104 -11.56 -3.39 -1.30
N HIS A 105 -10.72 -3.17 -2.31
CA HIS A 105 -11.13 -2.52 -3.56
C HIS A 105 -11.99 -3.48 -4.39
N THR A 106 -12.98 -2.92 -5.07
CA THR A 106 -13.82 -3.66 -6.00
C THR A 106 -13.27 -3.62 -7.42
N LYS A 107 -13.84 -4.44 -8.30
CA LYS A 107 -13.55 -4.38 -9.74
C LYS A 107 -13.71 -2.96 -10.27
N GLY A 108 -12.72 -2.51 -11.03
CA GLY A 108 -12.72 -1.18 -11.66
C GLY A 108 -12.41 -0.01 -10.71
N ALA A 109 -12.15 -0.25 -9.42
CA ALA A 109 -11.69 0.81 -8.53
C ALA A 109 -10.30 1.34 -8.93
N ASP A 110 -10.03 2.61 -8.67
CA ASP A 110 -8.73 3.23 -8.96
C ASP A 110 -7.62 2.75 -7.99
N ILE A 111 -6.36 3.05 -8.32
CA ILE A 111 -5.22 2.83 -7.42
C ILE A 111 -4.69 4.17 -6.92
N ASP A 112 -5.04 4.50 -5.69
CA ASP A 112 -4.49 5.66 -5.00
C ASP A 112 -2.99 5.47 -4.76
N THR A 113 -2.17 6.30 -5.40
CA THR A 113 -0.71 6.21 -5.38
C THR A 113 -0.07 7.53 -4.98
N LEU A 114 0.84 7.48 -4.00
CA LEU A 114 1.66 8.59 -3.52
C LEU A 114 3.11 8.39 -3.95
N LEU A 115 3.70 9.36 -4.64
CA LEU A 115 5.14 9.39 -4.89
C LEU A 115 5.86 10.11 -3.75
N VAL A 116 6.79 9.42 -3.09
CA VAL A 116 7.74 10.01 -2.15
C VAL A 116 9.06 10.22 -2.88
N ALA A 117 9.49 11.48 -2.95
CA ALA A 117 10.71 11.91 -3.63
C ALA A 117 11.65 12.67 -2.67
N PRO A 118 12.96 12.75 -3.00
CA PRO A 118 13.94 13.52 -2.22
C PRO A 118 13.61 15.01 -2.17
N ARG A 119 14.17 15.71 -1.17
CA ARG A 119 13.87 17.12 -0.86
C ARG A 119 14.01 18.10 -2.04
N HIS A 120 14.95 17.86 -2.96
CA HIS A 120 15.19 18.75 -4.10
C HIS A 120 14.19 18.57 -5.25
N ILE A 121 13.33 17.56 -5.17
CA ILE A 121 12.23 17.35 -6.11
C ILE A 121 11.02 18.11 -5.58
N GLU A 122 10.60 19.13 -6.33
CA GLU A 122 9.53 20.04 -5.94
C GLU A 122 8.20 19.63 -6.57
N ARG A 123 7.10 20.13 -6.00
CA ARG A 123 5.76 19.93 -6.58
C ARG A 123 5.66 20.50 -8.01
N ALA A 124 6.38 21.58 -8.30
CA ALA A 124 6.44 22.14 -9.65
C ALA A 124 7.09 21.17 -10.65
N ASP A 125 8.11 20.42 -10.24
CA ASP A 125 8.73 19.40 -11.09
C ASP A 125 7.74 18.26 -11.38
N PHE A 126 6.96 17.86 -10.38
CA PHE A 126 5.94 16.83 -10.50
C PHE A 126 4.82 17.24 -11.48
N PHE A 127 4.25 18.43 -11.33
CA PHE A 127 3.18 18.89 -12.24
C PHE A 127 3.71 19.40 -13.59
N GLY A 128 5.01 19.62 -13.73
CA GLY A 128 5.65 20.01 -14.99
C GLY A 128 6.35 18.84 -15.68
N SER A 129 7.61 18.60 -15.31
CA SER A 129 8.46 17.63 -16.00
C SER A 129 7.97 16.17 -15.87
N PHE A 130 7.39 15.76 -14.74
CA PHE A 130 6.86 14.40 -14.61
C PHE A 130 5.59 14.20 -15.42
N TYR A 131 4.72 15.22 -15.47
CA TYR A 131 3.55 15.23 -16.33
C TYR A 131 3.94 15.01 -17.80
N GLU A 132 4.87 15.80 -18.33
CA GLU A 132 5.35 15.63 -19.70
C GLU A 132 6.08 14.28 -19.90
N PHE A 133 6.78 13.80 -18.87
CA PHE A 133 7.42 12.48 -18.90
C PHE A 133 6.42 11.33 -19.01
N LEU A 134 5.26 11.43 -18.36
CA LEU A 134 4.17 10.45 -18.45
C LEU A 134 3.39 10.58 -19.76
N LYS A 135 3.14 11.80 -20.22
CA LYS A 135 2.38 12.11 -21.44
C LYS A 135 2.99 11.49 -22.70
N ASN A 136 4.31 11.38 -22.75
CA ASN A 136 5.05 10.86 -23.91
C ASN A 136 5.09 9.32 -24.00
N ARG A 137 4.28 8.60 -23.21
CA ARG A 137 4.25 7.13 -23.19
C ARG A 137 2.97 6.60 -23.81
N GLU A 138 3.10 5.53 -24.60
CA GLU A 138 1.96 4.91 -25.30
C GLU A 138 0.91 4.35 -24.34
N GLU A 139 1.32 3.89 -23.16
CA GLU A 139 0.40 3.33 -22.17
C GLU A 139 -0.39 4.39 -21.39
N THR A 140 0.01 5.66 -21.45
CA THR A 140 -0.66 6.75 -20.74
C THR A 140 -1.86 7.23 -21.55
N LYS A 141 -3.04 7.17 -20.94
CA LYS A 141 -4.30 7.67 -21.51
C LYS A 141 -4.98 8.60 -20.51
N ASP A 142 -5.79 9.52 -21.02
CA ASP A 142 -6.63 10.42 -20.22
C ASP A 142 -5.88 11.26 -19.17
N LEU A 143 -4.59 11.57 -19.42
CA LEU A 143 -3.79 12.45 -18.58
C LEU A 143 -4.32 13.90 -18.67
N ARG A 144 -4.52 14.55 -17.52
CA ARG A 144 -5.13 15.88 -17.39
C ARG A 144 -4.33 16.77 -16.45
#